data_AF-A0A9Q5BZY8-F1
#
_entry.id   AF-A0A9Q5BZY8-F1
#
_cell.length_a   1.000
_cell.length_b   1.000
_cell.length_c   1.000
_cell.angle_alpha   90.00
_cell.angle_beta   90.00
_cell.angle_gamma   90.00
#
_symmetry.space_group_name_H-M   'P 1'
#
loop_
_entity.id
_entity.type
_entity.pdbx_description
1 polymer ?
#
loop_
_entity_poly.entity_id
_entity_poly.type
_entity_poly.pdbx_seq_one_letter_code
_entity_poly.pdbx_strand_id
1 'polypeptide(L)'
;MRKILGNLGSDERHTFQAEFGKYGYKRYYDKSRGDLYSPTMVVRNVRIVDDPKNPKMVTDHLWLNLTKGFADLGLLETGDLIQFNGRVSQYNKGFINKDKVDYELTYPNKVQLLTDRKAQPLPDDHRAQIGMIMNLNYKFYLNNQRPLVEYFMDGFAQWQKAQDTPLPIECHKGTDYENFNSYDSLDYSAEKEKLEKDEAEKQKDLEQKREAGLKILKEKPDLVKDLVALGKELEQKSQDSKQHASEQYCYISNGKLRVVTAKYKLGKSETSDIRQALTTDWFHEKFNGKEEKLSPLEQLAGKFNKGL
;
A
#
# COMPACT_ATOMS: atom_id res chain seq x y z
N MET A 1 -11.85 15.35 -10.88
CA MET A 1 -11.06 15.32 -9.61
C MET A 1 -11.94 15.95 -8.54
N ARG A 2 -12.15 15.30 -7.40
CA ARG A 2 -13.12 15.74 -6.36
C ARG A 2 -12.58 16.90 -5.53
N LYS A 3 -12.47 18.09 -6.13
CA LYS A 3 -11.85 19.28 -5.51
C LYS A 3 -12.51 19.69 -4.19
N ILE A 4 -13.81 19.47 -4.04
CA ILE A 4 -14.55 19.82 -2.82
C ILE A 4 -14.13 18.96 -1.63
N LEU A 5 -13.85 17.66 -1.84
CA LEU A 5 -13.32 16.79 -0.78
C LEU A 5 -11.95 17.25 -0.31
N GLY A 6 -11.08 17.65 -1.25
CA GLY A 6 -9.73 18.09 -0.92
C GLY A 6 -9.67 19.31 -0.01
N ASN A 7 -10.67 20.19 -0.07
CA ASN A 7 -10.71 21.39 0.76
C ASN A 7 -11.14 21.11 2.22
N LEU A 8 -11.68 19.93 2.53
CA LEU A 8 -12.12 19.58 3.89
C LEU A 8 -10.97 19.05 4.75
N GLY A 9 -9.99 18.40 4.13
CA GLY A 9 -8.87 17.78 4.84
C GLY A 9 -9.28 16.55 5.67
N SER A 10 -8.30 15.96 6.36
CA SER A 10 -8.44 14.69 7.08
C SER A 10 -8.72 14.80 8.57
N ASP A 11 -8.65 16.02 9.10
CA ASP A 11 -8.62 16.27 10.54
C ASP A 11 -10.03 16.21 11.13
N GLU A 12 -11.00 16.77 10.40
CA GLU A 12 -12.37 16.89 10.82
C GLU A 12 -13.24 15.72 10.35
N ARG A 13 -14.28 15.46 11.14
CA ARG A 13 -15.31 14.46 10.83
C ARG A 13 -16.57 15.21 10.45
N HIS A 14 -17.04 14.98 9.23
CA HIS A 14 -18.23 15.61 8.67
C HIS A 14 -19.40 14.61 8.63
N THR A 15 -20.62 15.12 8.64
CA THR A 15 -21.84 14.36 8.40
C THR A 15 -22.18 14.42 6.92
N PHE A 16 -22.27 13.24 6.31
CA PHE A 16 -22.62 13.05 4.91
C PHE A 16 -24.01 12.47 4.80
N GLN A 17 -24.73 12.88 3.77
CA GLN A 17 -25.91 12.19 3.28
C GLN A 17 -25.68 11.78 1.83
N ALA A 18 -26.17 10.61 1.45
CA ALA A 18 -26.07 10.11 0.10
C ALA A 18 -27.22 9.16 -0.21
N GLU A 19 -27.52 8.99 -1.48
CA GLU A 19 -28.49 8.00 -1.95
C GLU A 19 -27.78 6.67 -2.20
N PHE A 20 -28.36 5.57 -1.76
CA PHE A 20 -27.87 4.26 -2.08
C PHE A 20 -27.99 4.00 -3.60
N GLY A 21 -26.89 3.60 -4.22
CA GLY A 21 -26.84 3.27 -5.63
C GLY A 21 -27.04 1.78 -5.87
N LYS A 22 -26.07 0.97 -5.39
CA LYS A 22 -26.11 -0.50 -5.50
C LYS A 22 -25.02 -1.14 -4.64
N TYR A 23 -25.17 -2.42 -4.35
CA TYR A 23 -24.07 -3.23 -3.81
C TYR A 23 -23.08 -3.66 -4.90
N GLY A 24 -21.84 -3.93 -4.50
CA GLY A 24 -20.84 -4.54 -5.35
C GLY A 24 -19.70 -5.16 -4.54
N TYR A 25 -18.71 -5.76 -5.20
CA TYR A 25 -17.52 -6.25 -4.52
C TYR A 25 -16.24 -5.75 -5.18
N LYS A 26 -15.18 -5.63 -4.39
CA LYS A 26 -13.80 -5.48 -4.88
C LYS A 26 -13.09 -6.82 -4.82
N ARG A 27 -12.32 -7.13 -5.85
CA ARG A 27 -11.35 -8.24 -5.89
C ARG A 27 -9.96 -7.64 -5.90
N TYR A 28 -9.05 -8.18 -5.10
CA TYR A 28 -7.65 -7.76 -5.07
C TYR A 28 -6.77 -8.95 -4.71
N TYR A 29 -5.53 -8.93 -5.18
CA TYR A 29 -4.57 -10.00 -4.93
C TYR A 29 -3.67 -9.66 -3.74
N ASP A 30 -3.57 -10.58 -2.79
CA ASP A 30 -2.62 -10.55 -1.68
C ASP A 30 -1.59 -11.68 -1.89
N LYS A 31 -0.30 -11.35 -1.76
CA LYS A 31 0.79 -12.31 -2.05
C LYS A 31 0.76 -13.57 -1.19
N SER A 32 0.23 -13.51 0.03
CA SER A 32 0.19 -14.65 0.95
C SER A 32 -1.15 -15.36 0.95
N ARG A 33 -2.24 -14.66 0.63
CA ARG A 33 -3.62 -15.18 0.72
C ARG A 33 -4.31 -15.39 -0.63
N GLY A 34 -3.68 -15.02 -1.73
CA GLY A 34 -4.24 -15.14 -3.07
C GLY A 34 -5.32 -14.09 -3.34
N ASP A 35 -6.33 -14.47 -4.11
CA ASP A 35 -7.45 -13.60 -4.45
C ASP A 35 -8.36 -13.36 -3.26
N LEU A 36 -8.48 -12.08 -2.88
CA LEU A 36 -9.34 -11.63 -1.80
C LEU A 36 -10.50 -10.81 -2.34
N TYR A 37 -11.65 -10.97 -1.68
CA TYR A 37 -12.89 -10.30 -2.01
C TYR A 37 -13.31 -9.42 -0.85
N SER A 38 -13.98 -8.31 -1.13
CA SER A 38 -14.54 -7.47 -0.07
C SER A 38 -15.81 -6.78 -0.53
N PRO A 39 -16.84 -6.74 0.34
CA PRO A 39 -18.13 -6.17 -0.01
C PRO A 39 -18.03 -4.64 -0.03
N THR A 40 -18.74 -4.05 -0.97
CA THR A 40 -18.74 -2.61 -1.23
C THR A 40 -20.15 -2.15 -1.60
N MET A 41 -20.36 -0.85 -1.57
CA MET A 41 -21.58 -0.21 -2.02
C MET A 41 -21.22 1.06 -2.78
N VAL A 42 -22.03 1.38 -3.79
CA VAL A 42 -22.01 2.68 -4.45
C VAL A 42 -23.05 3.55 -3.78
N VAL A 43 -22.66 4.77 -3.46
CA VAL A 43 -23.56 5.85 -3.09
C VAL A 43 -23.53 6.94 -4.16
N ARG A 44 -24.63 7.66 -4.30
CA ARG A 44 -24.84 8.75 -5.26
C ARG A 44 -25.23 10.02 -4.53
N ASN A 45 -25.12 11.16 -5.21
CA ASN A 45 -25.56 12.46 -4.68
C ASN A 45 -25.01 12.73 -3.26
N VAL A 46 -23.71 12.48 -3.06
CA VAL A 46 -23.03 12.61 -1.77
C VAL A 46 -22.87 14.08 -1.36
N ARG A 47 -23.62 14.50 -0.34
CA ARG A 47 -23.64 15.86 0.20
C ARG A 47 -23.11 15.90 1.63
N ILE A 48 -22.48 17.01 2.01
CA ILE A 48 -22.21 17.35 3.41
C ILE A 48 -23.39 18.10 3.98
N VAL A 49 -23.78 17.77 5.20
CA VAL A 49 -24.93 18.36 5.91
C VAL A 49 -24.56 18.87 7.31
N ASP A 50 -23.30 19.23 7.54
CA ASP A 50 -22.87 19.86 8.80
C ASP A 50 -23.63 21.16 9.10
N ASP A 51 -23.97 21.91 8.04
CA ASP A 51 -25.01 22.94 8.07
C ASP A 51 -26.27 22.41 7.35
N PRO A 52 -27.31 21.96 8.09
CA PRO A 52 -28.53 21.44 7.51
C PRO A 52 -29.27 22.44 6.61
N LYS A 53 -29.04 23.75 6.78
CA LYS A 53 -29.70 24.78 5.97
C LYS A 53 -29.02 24.96 4.61
N ASN A 54 -27.75 24.59 4.50
CA ASN A 54 -26.94 24.78 3.29
C ASN A 54 -26.15 23.50 2.96
N PRO A 55 -26.83 22.40 2.60
CA PRO A 55 -26.15 21.17 2.23
C PRO A 55 -25.28 21.38 0.99
N LYS A 56 -24.03 20.89 1.04
CA LYS A 56 -23.06 21.08 -0.05
C LYS A 56 -22.84 19.77 -0.80
N MET A 57 -23.10 19.78 -2.10
CA MET A 57 -22.78 18.68 -3.01
C MET A 57 -21.26 18.46 -3.07
N VAL A 58 -20.82 17.22 -2.87
CA VAL A 58 -19.39 16.89 -2.80
C VAL A 58 -18.92 16.02 -3.96
N THR A 59 -19.69 15.00 -4.33
CA THR A 59 -19.40 14.12 -5.47
C THR A 59 -20.67 13.40 -5.94
N ASP A 60 -20.80 13.18 -7.25
CA ASP A 60 -21.98 12.53 -7.84
C ASP A 60 -22.10 11.08 -7.43
N HIS A 61 -20.98 10.39 -7.28
CA HIS A 61 -20.92 9.01 -6.79
C HIS A 61 -19.62 8.71 -6.06
N LEU A 62 -19.68 7.72 -5.16
CA LEU A 62 -18.52 7.18 -4.45
C LEU A 62 -18.72 5.70 -4.14
N TRP A 63 -17.64 4.93 -4.27
CA TRP A 63 -17.58 3.55 -3.78
C TRP A 63 -17.13 3.56 -2.31
N LEU A 64 -17.88 2.88 -1.46
CA LEU A 64 -17.60 2.69 -0.04
C LEU A 64 -17.43 1.20 0.25
N ASN A 65 -16.60 0.86 1.23
CA ASN A 65 -16.63 -0.50 1.78
C ASN A 65 -17.97 -0.69 2.51
N LEU A 66 -18.59 -1.86 2.35
CA LEU A 66 -19.79 -2.23 3.08
C LEU A 66 -19.39 -2.62 4.51
N THR A 67 -19.11 -1.60 5.34
CA THR A 67 -18.76 -1.80 6.75
C THR A 67 -19.95 -2.35 7.53
N LYS A 68 -19.70 -2.91 8.71
CA LYS A 68 -20.76 -3.41 9.61
C LYS A 68 -21.89 -2.40 9.80
N GLY A 69 -21.58 -1.13 10.07
CA GLY A 69 -22.61 -0.11 10.25
C GLY A 69 -23.50 0.15 9.03
N PHE A 70 -22.99 -0.06 7.80
CA PHE A 70 -23.82 -0.03 6.60
C PHE A 70 -24.60 -1.32 6.39
N ALA A 71 -24.01 -2.48 6.72
CA ALA A 71 -24.69 -3.76 6.62
C ALA A 71 -25.86 -3.88 7.62
N ASP A 72 -25.71 -3.30 8.81
CA ASP A 72 -26.73 -3.25 9.87
C ASP A 72 -27.98 -2.43 9.44
N LEU A 73 -27.88 -1.62 8.38
CA LEU A 73 -29.06 -0.96 7.79
C LEU A 73 -29.99 -1.94 7.06
N GLY A 74 -29.54 -3.17 6.78
CA GLY A 74 -30.29 -4.16 6.03
C GLY A 74 -30.18 -4.01 4.51
N LEU A 75 -31.06 -4.71 3.79
CA LEU A 75 -31.16 -4.69 2.34
C LEU A 75 -31.75 -3.36 1.86
N LEU A 76 -30.87 -2.51 1.33
CA LEU A 76 -31.17 -1.19 0.79
C LEU A 76 -31.68 -1.28 -0.65
N GLU A 77 -32.57 -0.35 -0.98
CA GLU A 77 -33.09 -0.14 -2.33
C GLU A 77 -32.45 1.10 -2.97
N THR A 78 -32.33 1.08 -4.30
CA THR A 78 -31.74 2.22 -5.04
C THR A 78 -32.54 3.49 -4.73
N GLY A 79 -31.84 4.55 -4.31
CA GLY A 79 -32.45 5.81 -3.89
C GLY A 79 -32.63 5.96 -2.39
N ASP A 80 -32.41 4.91 -1.59
CA ASP A 80 -32.49 5.02 -0.13
C ASP A 80 -31.52 6.07 0.40
N LEU A 81 -32.04 7.02 1.18
CA LEU A 81 -31.25 8.10 1.74
C LEU A 81 -30.55 7.61 3.00
N ILE A 82 -29.22 7.57 2.97
CA ILE A 82 -28.39 7.19 4.11
C ILE A 82 -27.64 8.39 4.65
N GLN A 83 -27.45 8.42 5.96
CA GLN A 83 -26.61 9.39 6.66
C GLN A 83 -25.48 8.67 7.38
N PHE A 84 -24.28 9.25 7.35
CA PHE A 84 -23.14 8.72 8.09
C PHE A 84 -22.11 9.81 8.34
N ASN A 85 -21.33 9.65 9.40
CA ASN A 85 -20.20 10.52 9.68
C ASN A 85 -18.91 9.90 9.12
N GLY A 86 -18.05 10.70 8.52
CA GLY A 86 -16.79 10.21 7.92
C GLY A 86 -15.70 11.27 7.91
N ARG A 87 -14.47 10.85 7.55
CA ARG A 87 -13.34 11.74 7.30
C ARG A 87 -12.97 11.71 5.83
N VAL A 88 -12.42 12.79 5.31
CA VAL A 88 -11.81 12.75 3.97
C VAL A 88 -10.38 12.25 4.09
N SER A 89 -10.00 11.29 3.27
CA SER A 89 -8.60 10.87 3.13
C SER A 89 -8.14 11.13 1.71
N GLN A 90 -6.86 11.48 1.59
CA GLN A 90 -6.20 11.58 0.31
C GLN A 90 -5.65 10.20 -0.07
N TYR A 91 -5.85 9.79 -1.32
CA TYR A 91 -5.17 8.63 -1.87
C TYR A 91 -4.56 8.96 -3.24
N ASN A 92 -3.43 8.34 -3.52
CA ASN A 92 -2.77 8.50 -4.80
C ASN A 92 -3.30 7.46 -5.78
N LYS A 93 -3.89 7.93 -6.86
CA LYS A 93 -4.45 7.12 -7.94
C LYS A 93 -3.41 6.97 -9.05
N GLY A 94 -3.14 5.73 -9.44
CA GLY A 94 -2.18 5.38 -10.49
C GLY A 94 -1.46 4.08 -10.14
N PHE A 95 -1.21 3.23 -11.13
CA PHE A 95 -0.56 1.94 -10.92
C PHE A 95 0.97 2.08 -10.75
N ILE A 96 1.59 2.95 -11.56
CA ILE A 96 3.05 3.17 -11.59
C ILE A 96 3.38 4.60 -11.13
N ASN A 97 2.78 5.60 -11.77
CA ASN A 97 2.93 7.01 -11.40
C ASN A 97 1.77 7.44 -10.51
N LYS A 98 2.01 7.45 -9.19
CA LYS A 98 1.08 7.89 -8.14
C LYS A 98 0.87 9.41 -8.13
N ASP A 99 0.85 10.03 -9.30
CA ASP A 99 0.96 11.48 -9.47
C ASP A 99 -0.41 12.17 -9.40
N LYS A 100 -1.51 11.41 -9.44
CA LYS A 100 -2.87 11.94 -9.34
C LYS A 100 -3.42 11.72 -7.94
N VAL A 101 -3.53 12.82 -7.22
CA VAL A 101 -4.25 12.89 -5.94
C VAL A 101 -5.76 12.77 -6.19
N ASP A 102 -6.41 11.85 -5.50
CA ASP A 102 -7.87 11.76 -5.39
C ASP A 102 -8.26 11.62 -3.91
N TYR A 103 -9.56 11.71 -3.63
CA TYR A 103 -10.08 11.73 -2.27
C TYR A 103 -11.14 10.66 -2.06
N GLU A 104 -11.12 10.06 -0.88
CA GLU A 104 -12.06 9.03 -0.43
C GLU A 104 -12.67 9.41 0.93
N LEU A 105 -13.80 8.78 1.25
CA LEU A 105 -14.39 8.87 2.59
C LEU A 105 -13.96 7.66 3.42
N THR A 106 -13.42 7.93 4.60
CA THR A 106 -12.86 6.92 5.50
C THR A 106 -13.53 6.96 6.86
N TYR A 107 -13.43 5.82 7.57
CA TYR A 107 -13.96 5.64 8.92
C TYR A 107 -15.45 6.01 9.09
N PRO A 108 -16.35 5.46 8.25
CA PRO A 108 -17.78 5.72 8.40
C PRO A 108 -18.26 5.25 9.78
N ASN A 109 -19.01 6.10 10.49
CA ASN A 109 -19.71 5.74 11.73
C ASN A 109 -21.02 6.52 11.87
N LYS A 110 -21.80 6.24 12.92
CA LYS A 110 -23.14 6.81 13.14
C LYS A 110 -24.02 6.68 11.89
N VAL A 111 -23.95 5.51 11.26
CA VAL A 111 -24.67 5.19 10.03
C VAL A 111 -26.15 5.05 10.35
N GLN A 112 -27.01 5.68 9.54
CA GLN A 112 -28.46 5.69 9.70
C GLN A 112 -29.14 5.66 8.34
N LEU A 113 -30.26 4.94 8.25
CA LEU A 113 -31.19 5.03 7.13
C LEU A 113 -32.20 6.13 7.44
N LEU A 114 -32.30 7.13 6.56
CA LEU A 114 -33.25 8.23 6.67
C LEU A 114 -34.55 7.97 5.89
N THR A 115 -34.53 7.06 4.91
CA THR A 115 -35.77 6.60 4.29
C THR A 115 -36.61 5.83 5.31
N ASP A 116 -37.88 6.20 5.45
CA ASP A 116 -38.82 5.48 6.32
C ASP A 116 -39.25 4.16 5.67
N ARG A 117 -38.46 3.11 5.92
CA ARG A 117 -38.77 1.73 5.53
C ARG A 117 -38.14 0.73 6.48
N LYS A 118 -38.77 -0.43 6.60
CA LYS A 118 -38.20 -1.58 7.31
C LYS A 118 -37.37 -2.42 6.33
N ALA A 119 -36.06 -2.33 6.45
CA ALA A 119 -35.14 -3.16 5.68
C ALA A 119 -35.01 -4.57 6.30
N GLN A 120 -34.81 -5.57 5.45
CA GLN A 120 -34.54 -6.94 5.89
C GLN A 120 -33.04 -7.08 6.24
N PRO A 121 -32.67 -7.86 7.27
CA PRO A 121 -31.28 -7.97 7.70
C PRO A 121 -30.39 -8.60 6.62
N LEU A 122 -29.17 -8.09 6.48
CA LEU A 122 -28.16 -8.70 5.63
C LEU A 122 -27.46 -9.86 6.35
N PRO A 123 -26.79 -10.77 5.61
CA PRO A 123 -25.85 -11.70 6.24
C PRO A 123 -24.77 -10.94 7.00
N ASP A 124 -24.36 -11.46 8.15
CA ASP A 124 -23.26 -10.93 8.96
C ASP A 124 -21.92 -11.56 8.58
N ASP A 125 -21.95 -12.78 8.03
CA ASP A 125 -20.76 -13.48 7.56
C ASP A 125 -20.28 -12.95 6.19
N HIS A 126 -18.96 -12.81 6.08
CA HIS A 126 -18.32 -12.27 4.89
C HIS A 126 -18.62 -13.08 3.64
N ARG A 127 -18.71 -14.41 3.78
CA ARG A 127 -18.88 -15.32 2.65
C ARG A 127 -20.25 -15.15 2.01
N ALA A 128 -21.31 -15.15 2.81
CA ALA A 128 -22.67 -14.93 2.37
C ALA A 128 -22.91 -13.49 1.92
N GLN A 129 -22.26 -12.49 2.52
CA GLN A 129 -22.35 -11.11 2.02
C GLN A 129 -21.84 -11.00 0.59
N ILE A 130 -20.68 -11.57 0.26
CA ILE A 130 -20.18 -11.57 -1.12
C ILE A 130 -21.11 -12.35 -2.04
N GLY A 131 -21.58 -13.52 -1.61
CA GLY A 131 -22.53 -14.33 -2.37
C GLY A 131 -23.85 -13.62 -2.66
N MET A 132 -24.39 -12.88 -1.69
CA MET A 132 -25.58 -12.06 -1.84
C MET A 132 -25.37 -11.01 -2.94
N ILE A 133 -24.24 -10.32 -2.91
CA ILE A 133 -23.90 -9.27 -3.88
C ILE A 133 -23.74 -9.85 -5.29
N MET A 134 -23.12 -11.02 -5.41
CA MET A 134 -23.00 -11.74 -6.67
C MET A 134 -24.36 -12.13 -7.23
N ASN A 135 -25.28 -12.63 -6.39
CA ASN A 135 -26.65 -12.97 -6.79
C ASN A 135 -27.49 -11.75 -7.18
N LEU A 136 -27.43 -10.67 -6.40
CA LEU A 136 -28.11 -9.39 -6.72
C LEU A 136 -27.71 -8.84 -8.10
N ASN A 137 -26.45 -9.04 -8.48
CA ASN A 137 -25.89 -8.52 -9.73
C ASN A 137 -25.61 -9.63 -10.76
N TYR A 138 -26.20 -10.82 -10.62
CA TYR A 138 -25.80 -12.03 -11.35
C TYR A 138 -25.69 -11.81 -12.87
N LYS A 139 -26.76 -11.31 -13.50
CA LYS A 139 -26.78 -11.03 -14.95
C LYS A 139 -25.71 -10.02 -15.36
N PHE A 140 -25.52 -8.96 -14.56
CA PHE A 140 -24.51 -7.95 -14.85
C PHE A 140 -23.10 -8.54 -14.74
N TYR A 141 -22.82 -9.34 -13.72
CA TYR A 141 -21.51 -9.97 -13.56
C TYR A 141 -21.23 -11.04 -14.62
N LEU A 142 -22.21 -11.87 -14.94
CA LEU A 142 -22.10 -12.87 -16.01
C LEU A 142 -21.79 -12.19 -17.36
N ASN A 143 -22.55 -11.16 -17.73
CA ASN A 143 -22.38 -10.48 -19.02
C ASN A 143 -21.06 -9.70 -19.12
N ASN A 144 -20.49 -9.27 -17.99
CA ASN A 144 -19.23 -8.53 -17.93
C ASN A 144 -18.05 -9.41 -17.53
N GLN A 145 -18.21 -10.74 -17.60
CA GLN A 145 -17.16 -11.72 -17.27
C GLN A 145 -16.51 -11.48 -15.89
N ARG A 146 -17.32 -10.99 -14.94
CA ARG A 146 -16.89 -10.84 -13.55
C ARG A 146 -17.03 -12.20 -12.84
N PRO A 147 -16.10 -12.53 -11.94
CA PRO A 147 -16.18 -13.78 -11.19
C PRO A 147 -17.51 -13.96 -10.44
N LEU A 148 -18.09 -15.15 -10.57
CA LEU A 148 -19.27 -15.63 -9.85
C LEU A 148 -18.86 -16.89 -9.08
N VAL A 149 -18.09 -16.71 -8.01
CA VAL A 149 -17.37 -17.79 -7.34
C VAL A 149 -18.34 -18.67 -6.53
N GLU A 150 -18.35 -19.97 -6.81
CA GLU A 150 -19.21 -20.96 -6.16
C GLU A 150 -19.14 -20.90 -4.63
N TYR A 151 -17.93 -20.82 -4.06
CA TYR A 151 -17.73 -20.72 -2.60
C TYR A 151 -18.59 -19.61 -1.95
N PHE A 152 -18.66 -18.42 -2.54
CA PHE A 152 -19.46 -17.31 -2.01
C PHE A 152 -20.94 -17.48 -2.30
N MET A 153 -21.29 -17.86 -3.54
CA MET A 153 -22.68 -18.08 -3.98
C MET A 153 -23.38 -19.11 -3.09
N ASP A 154 -22.70 -20.21 -2.78
CA ASP A 154 -23.16 -21.26 -1.88
C ASP A 154 -23.30 -20.78 -0.44
N GLY A 155 -22.38 -19.91 0.02
CA GLY A 155 -22.47 -19.33 1.35
C GLY A 155 -23.76 -18.54 1.53
N PHE A 156 -24.15 -17.76 0.53
CA PHE A 156 -25.42 -17.04 0.56
C PHE A 156 -26.63 -17.98 0.47
N ALA A 157 -26.58 -19.00 -0.38
CA ALA A 157 -27.65 -19.99 -0.48
C ALA A 157 -27.86 -20.77 0.84
N GLN A 158 -26.77 -21.09 1.54
CA GLN A 158 -26.82 -21.70 2.88
C GLN A 158 -27.43 -20.74 3.90
N TRP A 159 -27.00 -19.47 3.91
CA TRP A 159 -27.55 -18.44 4.79
C TRP A 159 -29.06 -18.23 4.57
N GLN A 160 -29.50 -18.14 3.31
CA GLN A 160 -30.91 -18.02 2.91
C GLN A 160 -31.78 -19.14 3.47
N LYS A 161 -31.32 -20.40 3.37
CA LYS A 161 -32.03 -21.58 3.87
C LYS A 161 -32.19 -21.59 5.40
N ALA A 162 -31.30 -20.90 6.10
CA ALA A 162 -31.33 -20.81 7.56
C ALA A 162 -32.22 -19.67 8.08
N GLN A 163 -32.74 -18.79 7.21
CA GLN A 163 -33.61 -17.68 7.63
C GLN A 163 -35.09 -18.10 7.61
N ASP A 164 -35.84 -17.72 8.64
CA ASP A 164 -37.30 -17.84 8.66
C ASP A 164 -37.97 -16.98 7.56
N THR A 165 -37.36 -15.84 7.24
CA THR A 165 -37.78 -14.94 6.18
C THR A 165 -36.60 -14.64 5.27
N PRO A 166 -36.40 -15.42 4.20
CA PRO A 166 -35.27 -15.23 3.30
C PRO A 166 -35.39 -13.91 2.51
N LEU A 167 -34.25 -13.30 2.16
CA LEU A 167 -34.25 -12.10 1.31
C LEU A 167 -34.84 -12.42 -0.07
N PRO A 168 -35.52 -11.47 -0.74
CA PRO A 168 -36.11 -11.65 -2.06
C PRO A 168 -35.03 -11.62 -3.17
N ILE A 169 -34.04 -12.52 -3.08
CA ILE A 169 -32.89 -12.61 -3.96
C ILE A 169 -32.78 -14.03 -4.46
N GLU A 170 -32.87 -14.20 -5.78
CA GLU A 170 -32.70 -15.50 -6.41
C GLU A 170 -31.25 -15.99 -6.27
N CYS A 171 -31.10 -17.23 -5.79
CA CYS A 171 -29.81 -17.89 -5.68
C CYS A 171 -29.49 -18.62 -6.99
N HIS A 172 -28.34 -18.29 -7.58
CA HIS A 172 -27.82 -18.90 -8.78
C HIS A 172 -26.66 -19.82 -8.45
N LYS A 173 -26.32 -20.72 -9.38
CA LYS A 173 -25.07 -21.48 -9.27
C LYS A 173 -23.89 -20.57 -9.57
N GLY A 174 -22.79 -20.79 -8.84
CA GLY A 174 -21.50 -20.22 -9.23
C GLY A 174 -21.06 -20.74 -10.60
N THR A 175 -20.11 -20.05 -11.19
CA THR A 175 -19.37 -20.55 -12.34
C THR A 175 -18.03 -21.09 -11.86
N ASP A 176 -17.51 -22.14 -12.49
CA ASP A 176 -16.16 -22.71 -12.25
C ASP A 176 -15.02 -21.75 -12.65
N TYR A 177 -15.32 -20.46 -12.76
CA TYR A 177 -14.50 -19.47 -13.43
C TYR A 177 -13.36 -19.00 -12.52
N GLU A 178 -12.30 -19.80 -12.47
CA GLU A 178 -10.92 -19.30 -12.41
C GLU A 178 -10.37 -19.12 -13.84
N ASN A 179 -11.09 -18.41 -14.71
CA ASN A 179 -10.54 -18.18 -16.04
C ASN A 179 -9.45 -17.12 -15.95
N PHE A 180 -8.23 -17.60 -16.10
CA PHE A 180 -7.12 -16.87 -16.66
C PHE A 180 -7.58 -16.21 -17.98
N ASN A 181 -7.42 -14.89 -18.07
CA ASN A 181 -7.60 -14.04 -19.27
C ASN A 181 -9.03 -13.61 -19.63
N SER A 182 -9.45 -12.42 -19.20
CA SER A 182 -9.35 -11.19 -20.00
C SER A 182 -9.98 -10.04 -19.21
N TYR A 183 -9.15 -9.32 -18.45
CA TYR A 183 -9.49 -7.93 -18.15
C TYR A 183 -8.79 -7.10 -19.23
N ASP A 184 -9.26 -5.89 -19.51
CA ASP A 184 -8.44 -4.84 -20.13
C ASP A 184 -7.12 -4.76 -19.34
N SER A 185 -6.13 -5.57 -19.69
CA SER A 185 -4.75 -5.25 -19.44
C SER A 185 -4.57 -4.00 -20.26
N LEU A 186 -4.74 -2.84 -19.63
CA LEU A 186 -4.03 -1.66 -20.06
C LEU A 186 -2.61 -2.17 -20.32
N ASP A 187 -2.23 -2.16 -21.60
CA ASP A 187 -0.98 -2.71 -22.08
C ASP A 187 0.13 -1.81 -21.56
N TYR A 188 0.48 -2.06 -20.31
CA TYR A 188 1.52 -1.38 -19.59
C TYR A 188 2.87 -1.99 -19.93
N SER A 189 3.02 -2.78 -21.00
CA SER A 189 4.33 -3.30 -21.43
C SER A 189 5.32 -2.15 -21.62
N ALA A 190 4.92 -1.09 -22.33
CA ALA A 190 5.72 0.11 -22.53
C ALA A 190 6.02 0.86 -21.22
N GLU A 191 5.08 0.89 -20.27
CA GLU A 191 5.25 1.56 -18.99
C GLU A 191 6.09 0.74 -18.00
N LYS A 192 6.00 -0.59 -18.08
CA LYS A 192 6.80 -1.56 -17.35
C LYS A 192 8.24 -1.56 -17.86
N GLU A 193 8.45 -1.60 -19.18
CA GLU A 193 9.78 -1.44 -19.79
C GLU A 193 10.42 -0.11 -19.39
N LYS A 194 9.63 0.96 -19.35
CA LYS A 194 10.10 2.25 -18.85
C LYS A 194 10.48 2.19 -17.36
N LEU A 195 9.66 1.56 -16.52
CA LEU A 195 9.96 1.40 -15.09
C LEU A 195 11.22 0.57 -14.87
N GLU A 196 11.36 -0.56 -15.58
CA GLU A 196 12.53 -1.43 -15.51
C GLU A 196 13.79 -0.69 -15.99
N LYS A 197 13.68 0.16 -17.02
CA LYS A 197 14.77 1.02 -17.47
C LYS A 197 15.13 2.09 -16.44
N ASP A 198 14.14 2.75 -15.84
CA ASP A 198 14.35 3.76 -14.80
C ASP A 198 14.96 3.14 -13.54
N GLU A 199 14.55 1.93 -13.16
CA GLU A 199 15.15 1.16 -12.07
C GLU A 199 16.58 0.75 -12.38
N ALA A 200 16.85 0.25 -13.59
CA ALA A 200 18.21 -0.09 -14.04
C ALA A 200 19.13 1.13 -14.05
N GLU A 201 18.63 2.30 -14.49
CA GLU A 201 19.39 3.55 -14.47
C GLU A 201 19.66 4.05 -13.05
N LYS A 202 18.68 3.96 -12.15
CA LYS A 202 18.87 4.25 -10.72
C LYS A 202 19.89 3.32 -10.08
N GLN A 203 19.84 2.02 -10.37
CA GLN A 203 20.83 1.07 -9.84
C GLN A 203 22.23 1.37 -10.38
N LYS A 204 22.35 1.75 -11.65
CA LYS A 204 23.62 2.17 -12.24
C LYS A 204 24.17 3.44 -11.58
N ASP A 205 23.33 4.46 -11.36
CA ASP A 205 23.72 5.68 -10.63
C ASP A 205 24.14 5.39 -9.19
N LEU A 206 23.40 4.51 -8.49
CA LEU A 206 23.77 4.07 -7.14
C LEU A 206 25.12 3.35 -7.13
N GLU A 207 25.38 2.47 -8.09
CA GLU A 207 26.65 1.73 -8.17
C GLU A 207 27.82 2.66 -8.49
N GLN A 208 27.65 3.61 -9.41
CA GLN A 208 28.66 4.64 -9.69
C GLN A 208 28.99 5.47 -8.44
N LYS A 209 27.99 5.83 -7.64
CA LYS A 209 28.18 6.54 -6.37
C LYS A 209 28.90 5.68 -5.34
N ARG A 210 28.59 4.37 -5.26
CA ARG A 210 29.32 3.42 -4.41
C ARG A 210 30.78 3.33 -4.80
N GLU A 211 31.07 3.17 -6.08
CA GLU A 211 32.44 3.08 -6.60
C GLU A 211 33.23 4.38 -6.34
N ALA A 212 32.62 5.55 -6.62
CA ALA A 212 33.22 6.85 -6.35
C ALA A 212 33.51 7.06 -4.86
N GLY A 213 32.54 6.73 -4.00
CA GLY A 213 32.70 6.79 -2.55
C GLY A 213 33.79 5.84 -2.04
N LEU A 214 33.83 4.61 -2.55
CA LEU A 214 34.87 3.62 -2.21
C LEU A 214 36.25 4.11 -2.59
N LYS A 215 36.40 4.76 -3.76
CA LYS A 215 37.67 5.37 -4.17
C LYS A 215 38.13 6.42 -3.16
N ILE A 216 37.24 7.32 -2.74
CA ILE A 216 37.54 8.33 -1.72
C ILE A 216 37.95 7.70 -0.40
N LEU A 217 37.23 6.66 0.06
CA LEU A 217 37.52 5.97 1.31
C LEU A 217 38.88 5.25 1.26
N LYS A 218 39.22 4.60 0.15
CA LYS A 218 40.51 3.91 -0.04
C LYS A 218 41.70 4.88 -0.05
N GLU A 219 41.52 6.08 -0.60
CA GLU A 219 42.56 7.12 -0.64
C GLU A 219 42.74 7.84 0.71
N LYS A 220 41.75 7.74 1.62
CA LYS A 220 41.73 8.47 2.90
C LYS A 220 41.52 7.52 4.09
N PRO A 221 42.56 6.76 4.50
CA PRO A 221 42.43 5.79 5.58
C PRO A 221 42.06 6.43 6.94
N ASP A 222 42.48 7.67 7.19
CA ASP A 222 42.09 8.37 8.43
C ASP A 222 40.59 8.73 8.45
N LEU A 223 40.00 9.05 7.29
CA LEU A 223 38.55 9.24 7.18
C LEU A 223 37.80 7.94 7.50
N VAL A 224 38.31 6.79 7.04
CA VAL A 224 37.73 5.48 7.37
C VAL A 224 37.75 5.24 8.87
N LYS A 225 38.87 5.54 9.56
CA LYS A 225 38.97 5.41 11.02
C LYS A 225 37.95 6.28 11.74
N ASP A 226 37.83 7.55 11.35
CA ASP A 226 36.86 8.49 11.92
C ASP A 226 35.41 8.02 11.71
N LEU A 227 35.10 7.51 10.52
CA LEU A 227 33.77 6.98 10.21
C LEU A 227 33.44 5.69 10.97
N VAL A 228 34.41 4.78 11.12
CA VAL A 228 34.25 3.56 11.92
C VAL A 228 34.07 3.90 13.40
N ALA A 229 34.85 4.84 13.94
CA ALA A 229 34.71 5.30 15.32
C ALA A 229 33.33 5.93 15.56
N LEU A 230 32.89 6.82 14.66
CA LEU A 230 31.56 7.41 14.72
C LEU A 230 30.45 6.34 14.63
N GLY A 231 30.54 5.42 13.68
CA GLY A 231 29.55 4.36 13.54
C GLY A 231 29.44 3.47 14.79
N LYS A 232 30.57 3.12 15.42
CA LYS A 232 30.60 2.34 16.67
C LYS A 232 30.01 3.13 17.85
N GLU A 233 30.27 4.43 17.93
CA GLU A 233 29.64 5.30 18.93
C GLU A 233 28.11 5.34 18.76
N LEU A 234 27.63 5.35 17.50
CA LEU A 234 26.20 5.35 17.20
C LEU A 234 25.53 4.01 17.49
N GLU A 235 26.20 2.90 17.20
CA GLU A 235 25.73 1.55 17.51
C GLU A 235 25.64 1.31 19.03
N GLN A 236 26.64 1.77 19.79
CA GLN A 236 26.61 1.72 21.26
C GLN A 236 25.45 2.53 21.82
N LYS A 237 25.20 3.74 21.27
CA LYS A 237 24.08 4.60 21.70
C LYS A 237 22.71 4.06 21.30
N SER A 238 22.60 3.25 20.24
CA SER A 238 21.31 2.66 19.82
C SER A 238 20.95 1.39 20.60
N GLN A 239 21.93 0.68 21.17
CA GLN A 239 21.66 -0.46 22.07
C GLN A 239 20.91 -0.03 23.35
N ASP A 240 21.08 1.22 23.80
CA ASP A 240 20.37 1.80 24.96
C ASP A 240 18.94 2.28 24.64
N SER A 241 18.58 2.41 23.37
CA SER A 241 17.24 2.82 22.92
C SER A 241 16.81 1.99 21.72
N LYS A 242 15.97 0.96 21.92
CA LYS A 242 15.44 -0.01 20.92
C LYS A 242 14.95 0.60 19.59
N GLN A 243 15.85 1.12 18.77
CA GLN A 243 15.59 1.70 17.48
C GLN A 243 16.70 1.24 16.53
N HIS A 244 16.28 0.45 15.54
CA HIS A 244 17.04 -0.03 14.37
C HIS A 244 17.79 -1.36 14.56
N ALA A 245 17.03 -2.46 14.61
CA ALA A 245 17.52 -3.84 14.60
C ALA A 245 17.46 -4.49 13.19
N SER A 246 17.53 -3.72 12.10
CA SER A 246 17.33 -4.30 10.74
C SER A 246 18.32 -3.86 9.66
N GLU A 247 19.41 -3.18 10.00
CA GLU A 247 20.37 -2.78 8.98
C GLU A 247 21.57 -3.72 9.03
N GLN A 248 21.70 -4.55 7.98
CA GLN A 248 22.90 -5.34 7.69
C GLN A 248 24.16 -4.47 7.62
N TYR A 249 23.97 -3.15 7.48
CA TYR A 249 25.01 -2.16 7.22
C TYR A 249 25.07 -1.00 8.24
N CYS A 250 26.22 -0.33 8.34
CA CYS A 250 26.52 0.74 9.28
C CYS A 250 25.79 2.00 8.85
N TYR A 251 24.89 2.47 9.70
CA TYR A 251 24.07 3.64 9.41
C TYR A 251 24.62 4.90 10.05
N ILE A 252 24.99 5.86 9.20
CA ILE A 252 25.37 7.22 9.60
C ILE A 252 24.44 8.20 8.89
N SER A 253 23.63 8.93 9.67
CA SER A 253 22.74 9.97 9.14
C SER A 253 23.52 11.03 8.34
N ASN A 254 22.90 11.60 7.30
CA ASN A 254 23.50 12.66 6.46
C ASN A 254 24.09 13.82 7.26
N GLY A 255 23.42 14.25 8.34
CA GLY A 255 23.88 15.36 9.16
C GLY A 255 25.21 15.04 9.84
N LYS A 256 25.31 13.85 10.46
CA LYS A 256 26.54 13.38 11.13
C LYS A 256 27.65 13.10 10.13
N LEU A 257 27.32 12.51 8.98
CA LEU A 257 28.29 12.26 7.92
C LEU A 257 28.91 13.56 7.41
N ARG A 258 28.10 14.61 7.18
CA ARG A 258 28.58 15.94 6.77
C ARG A 258 29.55 16.57 7.76
N VAL A 259 29.34 16.39 9.06
CA VAL A 259 30.26 16.92 10.08
C VAL A 259 31.64 16.27 9.95
N VAL A 260 31.70 14.96 9.70
CA VAL A 260 32.98 14.26 9.49
C VAL A 260 33.59 14.65 8.16
N THR A 261 32.84 14.57 7.06
CA THR A 261 33.36 14.83 5.71
C THR A 261 33.83 16.28 5.53
N ALA A 262 33.23 17.25 6.24
CA ALA A 262 33.69 18.64 6.26
C ALA A 262 35.13 18.79 6.80
N LYS A 263 35.55 17.98 7.78
CA LYS A 263 36.94 17.96 8.29
C LYS A 263 37.95 17.63 7.18
N TYR A 264 37.53 16.82 6.21
CA TYR A 264 38.34 16.37 5.07
C TYR A 264 38.13 17.23 3.82
N LYS A 265 37.46 18.39 3.94
CA LYS A 265 37.17 19.32 2.84
C LYS A 265 36.36 18.68 1.69
N LEU A 266 35.51 17.71 2.01
CA LEU A 266 34.67 17.03 1.03
C LEU A 266 33.32 17.75 0.87
N GLY A 267 32.87 17.90 -0.37
CA GLY A 267 31.63 18.57 -0.71
C GLY A 267 30.38 17.71 -0.50
N LYS A 268 29.24 18.27 -0.91
CA LYS A 268 27.93 17.60 -0.81
C LYS A 268 27.84 16.36 -1.69
N SER A 269 28.48 16.37 -2.86
CA SER A 269 28.46 15.25 -3.81
C SER A 269 29.25 14.08 -3.23
N GLU A 270 30.49 14.33 -2.82
CA GLU A 270 31.40 13.35 -2.24
C GLU A 270 30.84 12.75 -0.96
N THR A 271 30.14 13.56 -0.16
CA THR A 271 29.43 13.08 1.03
C THR A 271 28.29 12.10 0.67
N SER A 272 27.58 12.35 -0.43
CA SER A 272 26.55 11.44 -0.93
C SER A 272 27.15 10.14 -1.45
N ASP A 273 28.29 10.21 -2.13
CA ASP A 273 28.99 9.04 -2.68
C ASP A 273 29.53 8.16 -1.54
N ILE A 274 30.16 8.78 -0.55
CA ILE A 274 30.62 8.10 0.66
C ILE A 274 29.46 7.40 1.37
N ARG A 275 28.29 8.05 1.48
CA ARG A 275 27.12 7.42 2.11
C ARG A 275 26.75 6.11 1.44
N GLN A 276 26.77 6.05 0.11
CA GLN A 276 26.48 4.82 -0.62
C GLN A 276 27.59 3.78 -0.40
N ALA A 277 28.85 4.21 -0.36
CA ALA A 277 29.97 3.32 -0.07
C ALA A 277 29.91 2.68 1.33
N LEU A 278 29.27 3.31 2.32
CA LEU A 278 29.09 2.70 3.66
C LEU A 278 28.23 1.43 3.63
N THR A 279 27.39 1.24 2.60
CA THR A 279 26.54 0.04 2.47
C THR A 279 27.24 -1.11 1.74
N THR A 280 28.56 -1.03 1.54
CA THR A 280 29.33 -2.03 0.80
C THR A 280 30.02 -2.99 1.77
N ASP A 281 30.22 -4.23 1.33
CA ASP A 281 30.91 -5.25 2.11
C ASP A 281 32.34 -4.80 2.50
N TRP A 282 33.01 -4.07 1.62
CA TRP A 282 34.35 -3.52 1.88
C TRP A 282 34.40 -2.61 3.11
N PHE A 283 33.45 -1.66 3.24
CA PHE A 283 33.42 -0.79 4.42
C PHE A 283 33.01 -1.58 5.67
N HIS A 284 32.12 -2.56 5.49
CA HIS A 284 31.63 -3.41 6.55
C HIS A 284 32.69 -4.28 7.23
N GLU A 285 33.62 -4.80 6.45
CA GLU A 285 34.77 -5.54 6.98
C GLU A 285 35.64 -4.64 7.86
N LYS A 286 35.87 -3.39 7.44
CA LYS A 286 36.61 -2.39 8.24
C LYS A 286 35.85 -1.98 9.49
N PHE A 287 34.53 -1.84 9.40
CA PHE A 287 33.65 -1.52 10.53
C PHE A 287 33.70 -2.62 11.60
N ASN A 288 33.54 -3.87 11.19
CA ASN A 288 33.53 -5.05 12.07
C ASN A 288 34.93 -5.48 12.55
N GLY A 289 36.00 -4.85 12.06
CA GLY A 289 37.37 -5.21 12.44
C GLY A 289 37.84 -6.56 11.90
N LYS A 290 37.23 -7.07 10.82
CA LYS A 290 37.78 -8.21 10.08
C LYS A 290 38.85 -7.68 9.14
N GLU A 291 40.12 -7.78 9.53
CA GLU A 291 41.22 -7.66 8.57
C GLU A 291 41.14 -8.81 7.56
N GLU A 292 41.48 -8.53 6.30
CA GLU A 292 41.69 -9.55 5.26
C GLU A 292 42.71 -10.57 5.79
N LYS A 293 42.23 -11.70 6.31
CA LYS A 293 43.05 -12.90 6.26
C LYS A 293 43.06 -13.30 4.79
N LEU A 294 44.14 -12.95 4.09
CA LEU A 294 44.49 -13.52 2.79
C LEU A 294 44.11 -15.00 2.81
N SER A 295 43.42 -15.46 1.77
CA SER A 295 43.06 -16.88 1.68
C SER A 295 44.32 -17.74 1.81
N PRO A 296 44.22 -18.99 2.27
CA PRO A 296 45.37 -19.89 2.35
C PRO A 296 46.17 -19.96 1.04
N LEU A 297 45.51 -19.79 -0.12
CA LEU A 297 46.15 -19.72 -1.44
C LEU A 297 46.96 -18.44 -1.66
N GLU A 298 46.45 -17.28 -1.26
CA GLU A 298 47.15 -16.00 -1.40
C GLU A 298 48.34 -15.89 -0.42
N GLN A 299 48.21 -16.48 0.77
CA GLN A 299 49.32 -16.64 1.70
C GLN A 299 50.41 -17.57 1.14
N LEU A 300 50.02 -18.59 0.38
CA LEU A 300 50.96 -19.48 -0.32
C LEU A 300 51.68 -18.73 -1.45
N ALA A 301 50.94 -17.99 -2.29
CA ALA A 301 51.49 -17.23 -3.41
C ALA A 301 52.50 -16.14 -2.94
N GLY A 302 52.21 -15.48 -1.82
CA GLY A 302 53.14 -14.52 -1.21
C GLY A 302 54.42 -15.14 -0.65
N LYS A 303 54.40 -16.42 -0.24
CA LYS A 303 55.59 -17.16 0.18
C LYS A 303 56.44 -17.61 -1.01
N PHE A 304 55.82 -18.01 -2.12
CA PHE A 304 56.52 -18.38 -3.36
C PHE A 304 57.21 -17.18 -4.02
N ASN A 305 56.59 -15.99 -4.00
CA ASN A 305 57.18 -14.78 -4.58
C ASN A 305 58.27 -14.12 -3.71
N LYS A 306 58.48 -14.56 -2.47
CA LYS A 306 59.58 -14.11 -1.58
C LYS A 306 60.77 -15.07 -1.55
N GLY A 307 60.74 -16.13 -2.35
CA GLY A 307 61.75 -17.18 -2.43
C GLY A 307 62.50 -17.26 -3.77
N LEU A 308 62.59 -16.15 -4.50
CA LEU A 308 63.48 -15.94 -5.66
C LEU A 308 64.25 -14.63 -5.47
#